data_AF-A0A850BAX7-F1
#
_entry.id   AF-A0A850BAX7-F1
#
_cell.length_a   1.000
_cell.length_b   1.000
_cell.length_c   1.000
_cell.angle_alpha   90.00
_cell.angle_beta   90.00
_cell.angle_gamma   90.00
#
_symmetry.space_group_name_H-M   'P 1'
#
loop_
_entity.id
_entity.type
_entity.pdbx_description
1 polymer ?
#
loop_
_entity_poly.entity_id
_entity_poly.type
_entity_poly.pdbx_seq_one_letter_code
_entity_poly.pdbx_strand_id
1 'polypeptide(L)' 'TFEITVKNHKSEEVTVSVIEHLWADWRITQKSAEYVKRDARTIEFPVKVAKDGTATITYTARTKWL' A
#
# COMPACT_ATOMS: atom_id res chain seq x y z
N THR A 1 -6.29 -5.78 9.29
CA THR A 1 -4.88 -5.63 8.91
C THR A 1 -4.69 -6.29 7.58
N PHE A 2 -3.85 -5.71 6.73
CA PHE A 2 -3.58 -6.17 5.37
C PHE A 2 -2.08 -6.29 5.19
N GLU A 3 -1.68 -7.29 4.42
CA GLU A 3 -0.31 -7.51 3.96
C GLU A 3 -0.32 -7.70 2.45
N ILE A 4 0.52 -6.94 1.75
CA ILE A 4 0.60 -6.90 0.30
C ILE A 4 2.03 -7.21 -0.09
N THR A 5 2.22 -8.27 -0.85
CA THR A 5 3.52 -8.67 -1.37
C THR A 5 3.58 -8.36 -2.87
N VAL A 6 4.52 -7.50 -3.25
CA VAL A 6 4.79 -7.13 -4.64
C VAL A 6 6.07 -7.82 -5.10
N LYS A 7 5.96 -8.62 -6.16
CA LYS A 7 7.11 -9.32 -6.78
C LYS A 7 7.41 -8.70 -8.13
N ASN A 8 8.66 -8.32 -8.33
CA ASN A 8 9.15 -7.81 -9.60
C ASN A 8 9.93 -8.91 -10.32
N HIS A 9 9.41 -9.43 -11.43
CA HIS A 9 10.11 -10.41 -12.27
C HIS A 9 10.82 -9.76 -13.48
N LYS A 10 10.95 -8.43 -13.48
CA LYS A 10 11.67 -7.70 -14.52
C LYS A 10 13.15 -7.68 -14.20
N SER A 11 13.95 -7.51 -15.25
CA SER A 11 15.40 -7.37 -15.19
C SER A 11 15.89 -6.00 -14.70
N GLU A 12 15.01 -5.16 -14.19
CA GLU A 12 15.28 -3.78 -13.78
C GLU A 12 14.50 -3.43 -12.50
N GLU A 13 14.99 -2.46 -11.72
CA GLU A 13 14.23 -1.92 -10.59
C GLU A 13 12.99 -1.17 -11.09
N VAL A 14 11.84 -1.38 -10.44
CA VAL A 14 10.61 -0.66 -10.75
C VAL A 14 9.99 -0.07 -9.50
N THR A 15 9.27 1.04 -9.68
CA THR A 15 8.39 1.59 -8.64
C THR A 15 6.95 1.22 -8.98
N VAL A 16 6.28 0.50 -8.08
CA VAL A 16 4.88 0.07 -8.22
C VAL A 16 4.01 0.91 -7.29
N SER A 17 2.98 1.54 -7.85
CA SER A 17 1.94 2.23 -7.07
C SER A 17 0.88 1.22 -6.64
N VAL A 18 0.87 0.86 -5.35
CA VAL A 18 -0.19 0.03 -4.77
C VAL A 18 -1.33 0.94 -4.31
N ILE A 19 -2.50 0.80 -4.94
CA ILE A 19 -3.67 1.66 -4.72
C ILE A 19 -4.71 0.89 -3.89
N GLU A 20 -5.06 1.44 -2.72
CA GLU A 20 -6.06 0.86 -1.82
C GLU A 20 -7.28 1.78 -1.72
N HIS A 21 -8.47 1.18 -1.78
CA HIS A 21 -9.75 1.87 -1.64
C HIS A 21 -10.37 1.55 -0.28
N LEU A 22 -10.43 2.56 0.57
CA LEU A 22 -10.94 2.51 1.93
C LEU A 22 -12.32 3.16 2.00
N TRP A 23 -13.30 2.40 2.49
CA TRP A 23 -14.70 2.81 2.57
C TRP A 23 -15.09 3.24 3.98
N ALA A 24 -16.19 3.99 4.07
CA ALA A 24 -16.67 4.67 5.28
C ALA A 24 -15.63 5.62 5.90
N ASP A 25 -15.82 5.99 7.17
CA ASP A 25 -14.80 6.70 7.92
C ASP A 25 -13.65 5.74 8.23
N TRP A 26 -12.45 6.05 7.76
CA TRP A 26 -11.28 5.20 7.95
C TRP A 26 -10.10 5.97 8.54
N ARG A 27 -9.25 5.24 9.26
CA ARG A 27 -7.94 5.72 9.70
C ARG A 27 -6.91 4.60 9.61
N ILE A 28 -5.75 4.91 9.05
CA ILE A 28 -4.58 4.04 9.14
C ILE A 28 -3.98 4.17 10.53
N THR A 29 -3.94 3.07 11.27
CA THR A 29 -3.39 3.02 12.64
C THR A 29 -1.97 2.48 12.68
N GLN A 30 -1.60 1.66 11.70
CA GLN A 30 -0.25 1.12 11.54
C GLN A 30 0.10 1.07 10.06
N LYS A 31 1.36 1.37 9.73
CA LYS A 31 1.90 1.32 8.37
C LYS A 31 3.37 0.90 8.42
N SER A 32 3.78 -0.04 7.57
CA SER A 32 5.19 -0.39 7.39
C SER A 32 5.89 0.47 6.33
N ALA A 33 5.11 1.14 5.48
CA ALA A 33 5.56 2.04 4.43
C ALA A 33 4.75 3.35 4.45
N GLU A 34 5.35 4.42 3.95
CA GLU A 34 4.65 5.69 3.77
C GLU A 34 3.61 5.59 2.65
N TYR A 35 2.48 6.29 2.83
CA TYR A 35 1.42 6.38 1.83
C TYR A 35 1.05 7.83 1.57
N VAL A 36 0.55 8.07 0.36
CA VAL A 36 -0.05 9.34 -0.04
C VAL A 36 -1.55 9.16 -0.05
N LYS A 37 -2.27 10.01 0.68
CA LYS A 37 -3.73 10.09 0.58
C LYS A 37 -4.06 10.86 -0.70
N ARG A 38 -4.62 10.17 -1.70
CA ARG A 38 -4.99 10.77 -2.99
C ARG A 38 -6.33 11.49 -2.89
N ASP A 39 -7.29 10.88 -2.19
CA ASP A 39 -8.60 11.45 -1.93
C ASP A 39 -9.21 10.90 -0.64
N ALA A 40 -10.50 11.15 -0.40
CA ALA A 40 -11.20 10.71 0.82
C ALA A 40 -11.25 9.19 1.00
N ARG A 41 -11.11 8.40 -0.07
CA ARG A 41 -11.23 6.93 -0.08
C ARG A 41 -10.02 6.23 -0.67
N THR A 42 -9.09 6.94 -1.27
CA THR A 42 -7.95 6.32 -1.96
C THR A 42 -6.63 6.67 -1.29
N ILE A 43 -5.84 5.64 -0.97
CA ILE A 43 -4.43 5.80 -0.58
C ILE A 43 -3.53 5.06 -1.57
N GLU A 44 -2.32 5.58 -1.74
CA GLU A 44 -1.30 4.99 -2.60
C GLU A 44 0.00 4.78 -1.84
N PHE A 45 0.56 3.57 -1.97
CA PHE A 45 1.90 3.25 -1.50
C PHE A 45 2.86 3.15 -2.70
N PRO A 46 3.85 4.05 -2.82
CA PRO A 46 4.90 3.91 -3.82
C PRO A 46 5.94 2.89 -3.33
N VAL A 47 5.97 1.71 -3.95
CA VAL A 47 6.86 0.60 -3.57
C VAL A 47 7.98 0.47 -4.57
N LYS A 48 9.22 0.69 -4.12
CA LYS A 48 10.39 0.33 -4.91
C LYS A 48 10.67 -1.16 -4.76
N VAL A 49 10.76 -1.86 -5.88
CA VAL A 49 11.09 -3.29 -5.92
C VAL A 49 12.28 -3.48 -6.85
N ALA A 50 13.39 -3.95 -6.31
CA ALA A 50 14.59 -4.26 -7.08
C ALA A 50 14.30 -5.30 -8.18
N LYS A 51 15.22 -5.39 -9.16
CA LYS A 51 15.24 -6.47 -10.17
C LYS A 51 15.08 -7.83 -9.49
N ASP A 52 14.20 -8.68 -10.01
CA ASP A 52 13.93 -10.04 -9.49
C ASP A 52 13.61 -10.07 -7.98
N GLY A 53 13.18 -8.92 -7.43
CA GLY A 53 13.03 -8.67 -6.01
C GLY A 53 11.60 -8.82 -5.53
N THR A 54 11.44 -8.80 -4.21
CA THR A 54 10.14 -8.79 -3.54
C THR A 54 10.13 -7.70 -2.47
N ALA A 55 9.02 -6.98 -2.38
CA ALA A 55 8.76 -6.02 -1.31
C ALA A 55 7.40 -6.31 -0.67
N THR A 56 7.32 -6.16 0.64
CA THR A 56 6.09 -6.39 1.41
C THR A 56 5.69 -5.11 2.15
N ILE A 57 4.43 -4.71 1.97
CA ILE A 57 3.80 -3.64 2.76
C ILE A 57 2.78 -4.27 3.69
N THR A 58 2.75 -3.81 4.93
CA THR A 58 1.74 -4.18 5.91
C THR A 58 1.09 -2.90 6.44
N TYR A 59 -0.23 -2.88 6.50
CA TYR A 59 -0.96 -1.75 7.08
C TYR A 59 -2.22 -2.19 7.82
N THR A 60 -2.64 -1.39 8.80
CA THR A 60 -3.88 -1.59 9.53
C THR A 60 -4.80 -0.40 9.29
N ALA A 61 -5.90 -0.64 8.58
CA ALA A 61 -7.00 0.31 8.47
C ALA A 61 -8.08 -0.04 9.51
N ARG A 62 -8.48 0.95 10.30
CA ARG A 62 -9.68 0.88 11.14
C ARG A 62 -10.79 1.63 10.44
N THR A 63 -11.89 0.93 10.15
CA THR A 63 -13.11 1.51 9.61
C THR A 63 -14.12 1.72 10.74
N LYS A 64 -14.82 2.83 10.70
CA LYS A 64 -15.98 3.12 11.54
C LYS A 64 -17.21 3.16 10.64
N TRP A 65 -18.13 2.25 10.93
CA TRP A 65 -19.45 2.22 10.34
C TRP A 65 -20.41 2.87 11.35
N LEU A 66 -21.29 3.75 10.86
CA LEU A 66 -22.32 4.40 11.69
C LEU A 66 -23.48 3.44 11.97
#